data_AF-A0AAV0N218-F1
#
_entry.id   AF-A0AAV0N218-F1
#
_cell.length_a   1.000
_cell.length_b   1.000
_cell.length_c   1.000
_cell.angle_alpha   90.00
_cell.angle_beta   90.00
_cell.angle_gamma   90.00
#
_symmetry.space_group_name_H-M   'P 1'
#
loop_
_entity.id
_entity.type
_entity.pdbx_description
1 polymer ?
#
loop_
_entity_poly.entity_id
_entity_poly.type
_entity_poly.pdbx_seq_one_letter_code
_entity_poly.pdbx_strand_id
1 'polypeptide(L)'
;MIRIPPEVSPITNLEDELLVEILIRLPNPRHAGRCKSVCKRWISLISSHYFNRRFVSHHQSRYQPLLFSNLDSQSVIQSFLPAMPDEEVGRRFFVCDSFNDLVLCGFTDPGFRNNELGRTYIVCNPFTKQWVALPLAPKKRPGYDPSVAKLVLKPLISPDLDLGDGQVFAYSSKYQFRVVVLYRYRGSLRLDVFCSESGEWRKEVVVHDGVYGLFDGKLAYYNGALFLATGKEHAGRAGVFLVSLDPFRLDMPLTHYVDASTILIAHKTAWNIIVSQGALHLLAIKYGTPGCLTVWRLEEGCKSWRKQYELLANAPIRGKFEFDKFFPGYLHPDKPEIVFLEYRDPREERSGIYSFDLSRMAGGEDIEFFAGFRRGIPRWKMVKSRVPCWPTQIPRYEELRDMYDGSYSCWVQNNEATTLSIFGNCFCS
;
A
#
# COMPACT_ATOMS: atom_id res chain seq x y z
N MET A 1 17.10 -24.67 59.16
CA MET A 1 16.31 -24.14 58.02
C MET A 1 16.68 -24.92 56.78
N ILE A 2 15.77 -25.75 56.29
CA ILE A 2 15.94 -26.45 55.01
C ILE A 2 15.73 -25.41 53.91
N ARG A 3 16.77 -25.11 53.12
CA ARG A 3 16.63 -24.30 51.90
C ARG A 3 15.94 -25.17 50.86
N ILE A 4 14.66 -24.91 50.62
CA ILE A 4 13.96 -25.43 49.45
C ILE A 4 14.65 -24.82 48.22
N PRO A 5 15.21 -25.61 47.29
CA PRO A 5 15.78 -25.05 46.06
C PRO A 5 14.67 -24.30 45.30
N PRO A 6 14.97 -23.17 44.63
CA PRO A 6 13.96 -22.45 43.88
C PRO A 6 13.35 -23.41 42.87
N GLU A 7 12.02 -23.60 42.92
CA GLU A 7 11.30 -24.36 41.91
C GLU A 7 11.61 -23.74 40.55
N VAL A 8 12.37 -24.47 39.73
CA VAL A 8 12.64 -24.13 38.34
C VAL A 8 11.29 -24.19 37.65
N SER A 9 10.76 -23.04 37.21
CA SER A 9 9.44 -23.01 36.59
C SER A 9 9.43 -23.97 35.39
N PRO A 10 8.42 -24.84 35.24
CA PRO A 10 8.44 -25.91 34.23
C PRO A 10 8.63 -25.38 32.81
N ILE A 11 8.24 -24.12 32.58
CA ILE A 11 8.38 -23.43 31.29
C ILE A 11 9.84 -23.12 30.90
N THR A 12 10.76 -23.07 31.87
CA THR A 12 12.20 -22.82 31.61
C THR A 12 12.96 -24.05 31.12
N ASN A 13 12.40 -25.25 31.33
CA ASN A 13 12.95 -26.54 30.88
C ASN A 13 12.28 -27.10 29.62
N LEU A 14 11.29 -26.41 29.05
CA LEU A 14 10.70 -26.82 27.77
C LEU A 14 11.75 -26.76 26.66
N GLU A 15 11.59 -27.56 25.61
CA GLU A 15 12.35 -27.43 24.37
C GLU A 15 11.94 -26.17 23.59
N ASP A 16 12.84 -25.64 22.78
CA ASP A 16 12.61 -24.40 22.01
C ASP A 16 11.38 -24.51 21.09
N GLU A 17 11.15 -25.68 20.48
CA GLU A 17 10.01 -25.91 19.59
C GLU A 17 8.67 -25.84 20.32
N LEU A 18 8.57 -26.49 21.49
CA LEU A 18 7.37 -26.46 22.31
C LEU A 18 7.11 -25.07 22.88
N LEU A 19 8.18 -24.37 23.27
CA LEU A 19 8.09 -23.00 23.74
C LEU A 19 7.59 -22.07 22.62
N VAL A 20 8.07 -22.26 21.39
CA VAL A 20 7.55 -21.55 20.20
C VAL A 20 6.06 -21.85 20.01
N GLU A 21 5.63 -23.11 20.03
CA GLU A 21 4.21 -23.50 19.90
C GLU A 21 3.28 -22.83 20.92
N ILE A 22 3.74 -22.69 22.16
CA ILE A 22 2.99 -22.00 23.22
C ILE A 22 2.93 -20.49 22.92
N LEU A 23 4.08 -19.89 22.62
CA LEU A 23 4.20 -18.45 22.41
C LEU A 23 3.48 -17.98 21.13
N ILE A 24 3.42 -18.79 20.07
CA ILE A 24 2.67 -18.44 18.86
C ILE A 24 1.15 -18.47 19.07
N ARG A 25 0.65 -19.21 20.05
CA ARG A 25 -0.79 -19.25 20.37
C ARG A 25 -1.25 -18.03 21.14
N LEU A 26 -0.33 -17.16 21.60
CA LEU A 26 -0.69 -15.92 22.26
C LEU A 26 -1.52 -15.04 21.30
N PRO A 27 -2.73 -14.60 21.69
CA PRO A 27 -3.68 -13.96 20.78
C PRO A 27 -3.28 -12.55 20.33
N ASN A 28 -2.21 -11.99 20.90
CA ASN A 28 -1.79 -10.61 20.63
C ASN A 28 -0.25 -10.54 20.53
N PRO A 29 0.30 -9.94 19.47
CA PRO A 29 1.75 -9.76 19.31
C PRO A 29 2.38 -8.96 20.46
N ARG A 30 1.63 -8.10 21.17
CA ARG A 30 2.11 -7.40 22.37
C ARG A 30 2.44 -8.35 23.51
N HIS A 31 1.66 -9.42 23.68
CA HIS A 31 1.95 -10.42 24.71
C HIS A 31 3.24 -11.17 24.37
N ALA A 32 3.38 -11.61 23.11
CA ALA A 32 4.64 -12.20 22.63
C ALA A 32 5.82 -11.22 22.75
N GLY A 33 5.62 -9.93 22.47
CA GLY A 33 6.64 -8.89 22.66
C GLY A 33 7.07 -8.74 24.12
N ARG A 34 6.12 -8.73 25.07
CA ARG A 34 6.42 -8.69 26.51
C ARG A 34 7.17 -9.93 26.99
N CYS A 35 6.91 -11.09 26.39
CA CYS A 35 7.62 -12.33 26.70
C CYS A 35 9.14 -12.21 26.45
N LYS A 36 9.61 -11.26 25.63
CA LYS A 36 11.06 -10.98 25.47
C LYS A 36 11.73 -10.54 26.78
N SER A 37 11.00 -9.95 27.73
CA SER A 37 11.58 -9.49 29.00
C SER A 37 11.77 -10.60 30.03
N VAL A 38 11.37 -11.85 29.73
CA VAL A 38 11.44 -12.97 30.68
C VAL A 38 12.88 -13.43 30.88
N CYS A 39 13.60 -13.75 29.80
CA CYS A 39 15.02 -14.14 29.87
C CYS A 39 15.71 -14.04 28.50
N LYS A 40 17.05 -14.17 28.48
CA LYS A 40 17.88 -14.15 27.26
C LYS A 40 17.48 -15.20 26.21
N ARG A 41 16.99 -16.36 26.66
CA ARG A 41 16.49 -17.43 25.78
C ARG A 41 15.21 -17.00 25.07
N TRP A 42 14.25 -16.42 25.79
CA TRP A 42 12.98 -15.97 25.24
C TRP A 42 13.16 -14.78 24.29
N ILE A 43 13.98 -13.79 24.63
CA ILE A 43 14.30 -12.69 23.70
C ILE A 43 14.94 -13.21 22.41
N SER A 44 15.85 -14.20 22.50
CA SER A 44 16.48 -14.82 21.32
C SER A 44 15.43 -15.53 20.46
N LEU A 45 14.63 -16.41 21.05
CA LEU A 45 13.59 -17.17 20.34
C LEU A 45 12.54 -16.27 19.69
N ILE A 46 11.98 -15.32 20.44
CA ILE A 46 10.92 -14.44 19.96
C ILE A 46 11.46 -13.42 18.94
N SER A 47 12.77 -13.13 18.97
CA SER A 47 13.40 -12.29 17.93
C SER A 47 13.84 -13.09 16.70
N SER A 48 13.79 -14.43 16.77
CA SER A 48 14.18 -15.30 15.66
C SER A 48 13.20 -15.22 14.49
N HIS A 49 13.71 -15.43 13.27
CA HIS A 49 12.88 -15.48 12.07
C HIS A 49 11.91 -16.66 12.08
N TYR A 50 12.31 -17.78 12.67
CA TYR A 50 11.46 -18.96 12.80
C TYR A 50 10.19 -18.66 13.60
N PHE A 51 10.33 -18.02 14.76
CA PHE A 51 9.19 -17.62 15.58
C PHE A 51 8.27 -16.65 14.85
N ASN A 52 8.82 -15.59 14.26
CA ASN A 52 8.05 -14.58 13.54
C ASN A 52 7.21 -15.20 12.42
N ARG A 53 7.79 -16.10 11.64
CA ARG A 53 7.09 -16.81 10.55
C ARG A 53 5.93 -17.65 11.06
N ARG A 54 6.15 -18.44 12.12
CA ARG A 54 5.14 -19.33 12.70
C ARG A 54 4.02 -18.52 13.37
N PHE A 55 4.36 -17.46 14.11
CA PHE A 55 3.41 -16.53 14.70
C PHE A 55 2.53 -15.90 13.61
N VAL A 56 3.15 -15.47 12.50
CA VAL A 56 2.48 -14.86 11.37
C VAL A 56 1.46 -15.78 10.72
N SER A 57 1.89 -16.98 10.37
CA SER A 57 1.03 -17.99 9.76
C SER A 57 -0.13 -18.37 10.68
N HIS A 58 0.13 -18.52 11.99
CA HIS A 58 -0.90 -18.93 12.95
C HIS A 58 -2.04 -17.92 13.12
N HIS A 59 -1.77 -16.62 13.00
CA HIS A 59 -2.77 -15.58 13.19
C HIS A 59 -3.26 -14.91 11.90
N GLN A 60 -2.86 -15.40 10.74
CA GLN A 60 -3.16 -14.77 9.44
C GLN A 60 -4.67 -14.57 9.20
N SER A 61 -5.53 -15.44 9.72
CA SER A 61 -7.00 -15.34 9.59
C SER A 61 -7.67 -14.45 10.64
N ARG A 62 -6.95 -14.07 11.70
CA ARG A 62 -7.52 -13.38 12.87
C ARG A 62 -7.38 -11.87 12.84
N TYR A 63 -6.54 -11.32 11.96
CA TYR A 63 -6.28 -9.88 11.90
C TYR A 63 -6.91 -9.26 10.66
N GLN A 64 -7.77 -8.27 10.91
CA GLN A 64 -8.46 -7.50 9.90
C GLN A 64 -7.47 -6.57 9.18
N PRO A 65 -7.63 -6.35 7.86
CA PRO A 65 -6.96 -5.25 7.19
C PRO A 65 -7.42 -3.94 7.83
N LEU A 66 -6.48 -3.12 8.28
CA LEU A 66 -6.81 -1.77 8.71
C LEU A 66 -6.96 -0.90 7.46
N LEU A 67 -8.11 -0.23 7.38
CA LEU A 67 -8.43 0.74 6.35
C LEU A 67 -8.33 2.11 7.01
N PHE A 68 -7.30 2.88 6.67
CA PHE A 68 -7.17 4.25 7.16
C PHE A 68 -7.34 5.26 6.04
N SER A 69 -7.95 6.38 6.41
CA SER A 69 -7.88 7.60 5.62
C SER A 69 -6.46 8.17 5.71
N ASN A 70 -6.00 8.85 4.64
CA ASN A 70 -4.71 9.52 4.65
C ASN A 70 -4.53 10.44 5.88
N LEU A 71 -5.59 11.10 6.35
CA LEU A 71 -5.52 12.06 7.47
C LEU A 71 -5.06 11.45 8.79
N ASP A 72 -5.65 10.33 9.20
CA ASP A 72 -5.31 9.69 10.47
C ASP A 72 -3.90 9.11 10.43
N SER A 73 -3.49 8.61 9.26
CA SER A 73 -2.13 8.13 9.05
C SER A 73 -1.09 9.26 9.06
N GLN A 74 -1.42 10.46 8.58
CA GLN A 74 -0.48 11.58 8.56
C GLN A 74 -0.07 12.01 9.97
N SER A 75 -1.03 12.24 10.86
CA SER A 75 -0.74 12.68 12.24
C SER A 75 0.03 11.60 13.01
N VAL A 76 -0.35 10.33 12.85
CA VAL A 76 0.36 9.19 13.46
C VAL A 76 1.78 9.08 12.94
N ILE A 77 1.99 9.17 11.61
CA ILE A 77 3.32 9.06 11.02
C ILE A 77 4.20 10.24 11.42
N GLN A 78 3.68 11.46 11.33
CA GLN A 78 4.40 12.67 11.74
C GLN A 78 4.80 12.67 13.21
N SER A 79 4.05 11.96 14.08
CA SER A 79 4.36 11.91 15.52
C SER A 79 5.67 11.18 15.87
N PHE A 80 6.19 10.35 14.97
CA PHE A 80 7.44 9.61 15.19
C PHE A 80 8.54 9.90 14.16
N LEU A 81 8.26 10.69 13.12
CA LEU A 81 9.30 11.21 12.24
C LEU A 81 10.07 12.34 12.94
N PRO A 82 11.36 12.56 12.62
CA PRO A 82 12.10 13.68 13.17
C PRO A 82 11.47 15.01 12.71
N ALA A 83 11.65 16.05 13.51
CA ALA A 83 11.20 17.39 13.13
C ALA A 83 11.84 17.77 11.78
N MET A 84 11.00 18.22 10.84
CA MET A 84 11.48 18.68 9.53
C MET A 84 12.54 19.78 9.76
N PRO A 85 13.70 19.75 9.05
CA PRO A 85 14.63 20.87 9.05
C PRO A 85 13.93 22.17 8.66
N ASP A 86 14.39 23.31 9.19
CA ASP A 86 13.78 24.63 8.94
C ASP A 86 13.68 24.99 7.44
N GLU A 87 14.55 24.43 6.59
CA GLU A 87 14.53 24.58 5.13
C GLU A 87 13.35 23.88 4.43
N GLU A 88 12.61 23.04 5.15
CA GLU A 88 11.47 22.28 4.65
C GLU A 88 10.11 22.87 5.14
N VAL A 89 10.15 23.99 5.87
CA VAL A 89 8.97 24.75 6.31
C VAL A 89 8.15 25.20 5.10
N GLY A 90 6.89 24.76 5.04
CA GLY A 90 5.96 25.05 3.93
C GLY A 90 5.72 23.88 2.97
N ARG A 91 6.49 22.78 3.07
CA ARG A 91 6.22 21.55 2.33
C ARG A 91 5.05 20.78 2.96
N ARG A 92 4.15 20.27 2.13
CA ARG A 92 3.05 19.40 2.56
C ARG A 92 3.52 17.94 2.56
N PHE A 93 3.19 17.22 3.62
CA PHE A 93 3.42 15.78 3.75
C PHE A 93 2.26 15.00 3.12
N PHE A 94 2.55 13.86 2.47
CA PHE A 94 1.56 12.98 1.85
C PHE A 94 1.90 11.52 2.06
N VAL A 95 0.88 10.71 2.34
CA VAL A 95 0.99 9.27 2.21
C VAL A 95 0.79 8.90 0.74
N CYS A 96 1.85 8.39 0.13
CA CYS A 96 1.93 8.10 -1.29
C CYS A 96 1.41 6.70 -1.63
N ASP A 97 1.76 5.69 -0.83
CA ASP A 97 1.35 4.29 -1.02
C ASP A 97 1.55 3.47 0.25
N SER A 98 1.04 2.25 0.26
CA SER A 98 1.34 1.28 1.29
C SER A 98 1.47 -0.11 0.72
N PHE A 99 2.33 -0.92 1.32
CA PHE A 99 2.50 -2.30 0.93
C PHE A 99 2.80 -3.15 2.16
N ASN A 100 1.98 -4.18 2.40
CA ASN A 100 1.95 -4.93 3.65
C ASN A 100 1.72 -4.03 4.87
N ASP A 101 2.78 -3.71 5.60
CA ASP A 101 2.80 -2.87 6.80
C ASP A 101 3.76 -1.67 6.68
N LEU A 102 4.40 -1.53 5.52
CA LEU A 102 5.20 -0.37 5.17
C LEU A 102 4.33 0.69 4.49
N VAL A 103 4.63 1.94 4.81
CA VAL A 103 3.99 3.12 4.25
C VAL A 103 5.04 3.96 3.54
N LEU A 104 4.77 4.32 2.29
CA LEU A 104 5.55 5.28 1.52
C LEU A 104 4.94 6.65 1.70
N CYS A 105 5.76 7.59 2.16
CA CYS A 105 5.43 8.98 2.34
C CYS A 105 6.26 9.86 1.42
N GLY A 106 5.78 11.06 1.12
CA GLY A 106 6.49 12.04 0.32
C GLY A 106 6.10 13.46 0.66
N PHE A 107 6.83 14.41 0.11
CA PHE A 107 6.66 15.85 0.37
C PHE A 107 6.47 16.62 -0.94
N THR A 108 5.75 17.74 -0.92
CA THR A 108 5.82 18.72 -2.03
C THR A 108 7.15 19.46 -1.99
N ASP A 109 7.74 19.76 -3.15
CA ASP A 109 8.89 20.65 -3.22
C ASP A 109 8.44 22.14 -3.11
N PRO A 110 9.28 23.06 -2.60
CA PRO A 110 8.95 24.48 -2.51
C PRO A 110 8.71 25.08 -3.91
N GLY A 111 7.64 25.86 -4.07
CA GLY A 111 7.30 26.53 -5.33
C GLY A 111 6.44 25.74 -6.32
N PHE A 112 6.10 24.47 -6.02
CA PHE A 112 5.16 23.69 -6.83
C PHE A 112 3.70 23.95 -6.46
N ARG A 113 2.80 23.84 -7.45
CA ARG A 113 1.36 23.96 -7.23
C ARG A 113 0.88 22.84 -6.31
N ASN A 114 -0.23 23.07 -5.61
CA ASN A 114 -0.90 22.05 -4.82
C ASN A 114 -1.04 20.76 -5.67
N ASN A 115 -0.61 19.61 -5.11
CA ASN A 115 -0.82 18.22 -5.60
C ASN A 115 0.37 17.56 -6.33
N GLU A 116 1.48 18.25 -6.57
CA GLU A 116 2.67 17.64 -7.17
C GLU A 116 3.57 17.00 -6.10
N LEU A 117 3.92 15.73 -6.29
CA LEU A 117 4.93 15.08 -5.46
C LEU A 117 6.29 15.67 -5.80
N GLY A 118 6.96 16.18 -4.77
CA GLY A 118 8.36 16.60 -4.83
C GLY A 118 9.30 15.42 -4.97
N ARG A 119 10.54 15.61 -4.52
CA ARG A 119 11.64 14.64 -4.72
C ARG A 119 12.00 13.84 -3.48
N THR A 120 11.43 14.21 -2.34
CA THR A 120 11.72 13.61 -1.04
C THR A 120 10.70 12.52 -0.71
N TYR A 121 11.19 11.31 -0.48
CA TYR A 121 10.40 10.14 -0.12
C TYR A 121 10.92 9.48 1.15
N ILE A 122 10.01 8.97 1.97
CA ILE A 122 10.32 8.22 3.19
C ILE A 122 9.54 6.90 3.15
N VAL A 123 10.20 5.79 3.45
CA VAL A 123 9.54 4.52 3.74
C VAL A 123 9.54 4.34 5.25
N CYS A 124 8.37 4.16 5.85
CA CYS A 124 8.23 4.00 7.29
C CYS A 124 7.33 2.84 7.66
N ASN A 125 7.54 2.29 8.86
CA ASN A 125 6.68 1.30 9.46
C ASN A 125 6.03 1.92 10.70
N PRO A 126 4.73 2.28 10.64
CA PRO A 126 4.02 2.89 11.77
C PRO A 126 3.97 2.01 13.01
N PHE A 127 4.10 0.68 12.86
CA PHE A 127 4.08 -0.26 13.99
C PHE A 127 5.40 -0.30 14.73
N THR A 128 6.53 -0.21 14.02
CA THR A 128 7.86 -0.20 14.66
C THR A 128 8.37 1.21 14.95
N LYS A 129 7.73 2.23 14.39
CA LYS A 129 8.23 3.62 14.39
C LYS A 129 9.64 3.71 13.80
N GLN A 130 9.98 2.81 12.88
CA GLN A 130 11.20 2.90 12.09
C GLN A 130 10.88 3.60 10.77
N TRP A 131 11.88 4.29 10.22
CA TRP A 131 11.78 4.91 8.91
C TRP A 131 13.13 4.98 8.24
N VAL A 132 13.12 5.11 6.92
CA VAL A 132 14.28 5.38 6.09
C VAL A 132 13.92 6.46 5.08
N ALA A 133 14.73 7.52 5.03
CA ALA A 133 14.64 8.53 3.98
C ALA A 133 15.34 8.01 2.73
N LEU A 134 14.74 8.19 1.56
CA LEU A 134 15.37 7.81 0.30
C LEU A 134 16.21 8.97 -0.23
N PRO A 135 17.27 8.70 -1.02
CA PRO A 135 17.96 9.74 -1.77
C PRO A 135 16.98 10.51 -2.65
N LEU A 136 17.32 11.74 -3.02
CA LEU A 136 16.45 12.55 -3.85
C LEU A 136 16.13 11.86 -5.17
N ALA A 137 14.84 11.73 -5.45
CA ALA A 137 14.39 11.29 -6.76
C ALA A 137 14.94 12.22 -7.85
N PRO A 138 15.09 11.75 -9.10
CA PRO A 138 15.63 12.57 -10.19
C PRO A 138 14.90 13.91 -10.34
N LYS A 139 15.63 14.98 -10.73
CA LYS A 139 15.01 16.27 -11.02
C LYS A 139 14.13 16.12 -12.26
N LYS A 140 12.85 16.40 -12.12
CA LYS A 140 11.92 16.52 -13.24
C LYS A 140 12.24 17.80 -14.03
N ARG A 141 12.20 17.76 -15.36
CA ARG A 141 12.28 18.98 -16.19
C ARG A 141 10.96 19.77 -16.06
N PRO A 142 10.82 20.97 -16.66
CA PRO A 142 9.54 21.66 -16.70
C PRO A 142 8.50 20.93 -17.59
N GLY A 143 7.22 20.96 -17.22
CA GLY A 143 6.10 20.46 -18.03
C GLY A 143 5.66 19.00 -17.80
N TYR A 144 5.75 18.50 -16.57
CA TYR A 144 5.37 17.13 -16.19
C TYR A 144 3.94 17.13 -15.64
N ASP A 145 3.19 16.09 -15.97
CA ASP A 145 1.91 15.79 -15.31
C ASP A 145 2.17 15.21 -13.91
N PRO A 146 1.18 15.27 -12.99
CA PRO A 146 1.38 14.84 -11.62
C PRO A 146 1.85 13.38 -11.54
N SER A 147 2.96 13.19 -10.84
CA SER A 147 3.53 11.86 -10.63
C SER A 147 2.72 11.05 -9.61
N VAL A 148 2.74 9.73 -9.76
CA VAL A 148 2.32 8.79 -8.71
C VAL A 148 3.51 7.99 -8.24
N ALA A 149 3.67 7.88 -6.93
CA ALA A 149 4.66 7.02 -6.32
C ALA A 149 3.99 5.74 -5.79
N LYS A 150 4.63 4.60 -6.05
CA LYS A 150 4.19 3.28 -5.60
C LYS A 150 5.31 2.55 -4.87
N LEU A 151 4.94 1.84 -3.81
CA LEU A 151 5.83 0.99 -3.03
C LEU A 151 5.57 -0.47 -3.40
N VAL A 152 6.63 -1.20 -3.75
CA VAL A 152 6.55 -2.61 -4.09
C VAL A 152 7.59 -3.38 -3.29
N LEU A 153 7.18 -4.50 -2.68
CA LEU A 153 8.08 -5.39 -1.98
C LEU A 153 8.17 -6.75 -2.68
N LYS A 154 9.38 -7.31 -2.71
CA LYS A 154 9.69 -8.67 -3.13
C LYS A 154 10.42 -9.39 -1.99
N PRO A 155 9.83 -10.42 -1.37
CA PRO A 155 10.53 -11.23 -0.39
C PRO A 155 11.67 -12.00 -1.08
N LEU A 156 12.85 -12.03 -0.44
CA LEU A 156 13.97 -12.86 -0.91
C LEU A 156 13.81 -14.25 -0.34
N ILE A 157 13.07 -15.13 -1.00
CA ILE A 157 12.92 -16.53 -0.56
C ILE A 157 14.32 -17.15 -0.45
N SER A 158 14.70 -17.60 0.75
CA SER A 158 15.85 -18.49 0.91
C SER A 158 15.45 -19.87 0.37
N PRO A 159 16.13 -20.42 -0.64
CA PRO A 159 15.79 -21.72 -1.22
C PRO A 159 15.93 -22.90 -0.26
N ASP A 160 16.55 -22.73 0.91
CA ASP A 160 16.90 -23.82 1.84
C ASP A 160 15.76 -24.36 2.71
N LEU A 161 14.49 -24.07 2.41
CA LEU A 161 13.35 -24.61 3.17
C LEU A 161 12.29 -25.18 2.23
N ASP A 162 12.60 -26.33 1.65
CA ASP A 162 11.61 -27.28 1.13
C ASP A 162 10.68 -27.70 2.28
N LEU A 163 9.54 -27.01 2.39
CA LEU A 163 8.44 -27.48 3.21
C LEU A 163 7.36 -27.95 2.23
N GLY A 164 7.28 -29.28 2.13
CA GLY A 164 6.29 -29.98 1.34
C GLY A 164 4.87 -29.55 1.69
N ASP A 165 4.03 -29.62 0.65
CA ASP A 165 2.58 -29.45 0.60
C ASP A 165 1.95 -28.29 1.41
N GLY A 166 1.50 -27.29 0.65
CA GLY A 166 0.40 -26.42 1.05
C GLY A 166 0.79 -25.09 1.69
N GLN A 167 0.87 -24.05 0.85
CA GLN A 167 0.75 -22.63 1.22
C GLN A 167 1.46 -22.19 2.51
N VAL A 168 2.79 -22.06 2.47
CA VAL A 168 3.49 -21.18 3.41
C VAL A 168 4.47 -20.33 2.63
N PHE A 169 4.07 -19.10 2.30
CA PHE A 169 5.00 -18.09 1.81
C PHE A 169 6.14 -17.94 2.83
N ALA A 170 7.35 -18.33 2.44
CA ALA A 170 8.54 -18.08 3.24
C ALA A 170 8.73 -16.55 3.34
N TYR A 171 8.26 -15.95 4.42
CA TYR A 171 8.63 -14.59 4.79
C TYR A 171 10.10 -14.61 5.21
N SER A 172 10.99 -14.48 4.23
CA SER A 172 12.35 -14.07 4.49
C SER A 172 12.33 -12.69 5.14
N SER A 173 13.09 -12.54 6.20
CA SER A 173 13.36 -11.24 6.82
C SER A 173 14.14 -10.31 5.90
N LYS A 174 14.76 -10.86 4.86
CA LYS A 174 15.38 -10.10 3.79
C LYS A 174 14.36 -9.91 2.67
N TYR A 175 14.10 -8.66 2.35
CA TYR A 175 13.26 -8.28 1.23
C TYR A 175 13.96 -7.20 0.44
N GLN A 176 13.59 -7.11 -0.83
CA GLN A 176 13.94 -6.00 -1.69
C GLN A 176 12.70 -5.16 -1.86
N PHE A 177 12.85 -3.85 -1.84
CA PHE A 177 11.75 -2.94 -2.17
C PHE A 177 12.12 -2.00 -3.31
N ARG A 178 11.08 -1.54 -3.99
CA ARG A 178 11.16 -0.53 -5.04
C ARG A 178 10.22 0.60 -4.70
N VAL A 179 10.69 1.83 -4.92
CA VAL A 179 9.80 2.98 -5.03
C VAL A 179 9.75 3.39 -6.49
N VAL A 180 8.58 3.25 -7.09
CA VAL A 180 8.33 3.53 -8.50
C VAL A 180 7.59 4.84 -8.62
N VAL A 181 8.23 5.84 -9.21
CA VAL A 181 7.63 7.15 -9.48
C VAL A 181 7.30 7.23 -10.96
N LEU A 182 6.00 7.20 -11.27
CA LEU A 182 5.48 7.21 -12.63
C LEU A 182 4.97 8.61 -12.98
N TYR A 183 5.32 9.10 -14.17
CA TYR A 183 4.92 10.42 -14.65
C TYR A 183 4.79 10.43 -16.18
N ARG A 184 4.05 11.42 -16.68
CA ARG A 184 3.91 11.66 -18.13
C ARG A 184 4.78 12.84 -18.54
N TYR A 185 5.50 12.67 -19.63
CA TYR A 185 6.35 13.69 -20.22
C TYR A 185 6.24 13.65 -21.74
N ARG A 186 5.81 14.77 -22.34
CA ARG A 186 5.66 14.92 -23.81
C ARG A 186 4.90 13.77 -24.49
N GLY A 187 3.85 13.27 -23.84
CA GLY A 187 3.02 12.17 -24.39
C GLY A 187 3.56 10.76 -24.13
N SER A 188 4.76 10.61 -23.57
CA SER A 188 5.31 9.33 -23.15
C SER A 188 5.12 9.11 -21.64
N LEU A 189 4.90 7.86 -21.27
CA LEU A 189 4.89 7.40 -19.89
C LEU A 189 6.30 6.98 -19.49
N ARG A 190 6.79 7.55 -18.39
CA ARG A 190 8.14 7.34 -17.88
C ARG A 190 8.12 7.04 -16.40
N LEU A 191 9.12 6.30 -15.93
CA LEU A 191 9.30 6.02 -14.51
C LEU A 191 10.73 6.21 -14.04
N ASP A 192 10.84 6.61 -12.78
CA ASP A 192 12.05 6.53 -11.98
C ASP A 192 11.86 5.45 -10.91
N VAL A 193 12.88 4.63 -10.69
CA VAL A 193 12.80 3.49 -9.76
C VAL A 193 13.96 3.51 -8.80
N PHE A 194 13.65 3.65 -7.51
CA PHE A 194 14.59 3.43 -6.44
C PHE A 194 14.76 1.93 -6.19
N CYS A 195 16.00 1.47 -6.05
CA CYS A 195 16.36 0.10 -5.69
C CYS A 195 16.95 0.07 -4.28
N SER A 196 16.31 -0.64 -3.35
CA SER A 196 16.78 -0.77 -1.95
C SER A 196 18.19 -1.34 -1.76
N GLU A 197 18.66 -2.14 -2.71
CA GLU A 197 19.90 -2.92 -2.63
C GLU A 197 21.09 -2.10 -3.09
N SER A 198 20.88 -1.22 -4.07
CA SER A 198 21.91 -0.30 -4.56
C SER A 198 21.79 1.09 -3.95
N GLY A 199 20.63 1.45 -3.38
CA GLY A 199 20.39 2.77 -2.82
C GLY A 199 20.26 3.83 -3.89
N GLU A 200 20.10 3.44 -5.15
CA GLU A 200 20.14 4.36 -6.28
C GLU A 200 18.82 4.41 -7.01
N TRP A 201 18.57 5.56 -7.62
CA TRP A 201 17.49 5.76 -8.58
C TRP A 201 17.95 5.42 -9.99
N ARG A 202 17.27 4.46 -10.61
CA ARG A 202 17.28 4.29 -12.07
C ARG A 202 16.37 5.35 -12.68
N LYS A 203 16.91 6.17 -13.58
CA LYS A 203 16.27 7.40 -14.09
C LYS A 203 15.65 7.20 -15.47
N GLU A 204 14.52 7.84 -15.69
CA GLU A 204 13.84 8.04 -16.98
C GLU A 204 13.68 6.77 -17.84
N VAL A 205 13.20 5.68 -17.26
CA VAL A 205 12.85 4.49 -18.07
C VAL A 205 11.55 4.79 -18.81
N VAL A 206 11.63 4.83 -20.15
CA VAL A 206 10.46 4.99 -21.00
C VAL A 206 9.69 3.68 -21.05
N VAL A 207 8.45 3.71 -20.59
CA VAL A 207 7.57 2.54 -20.50
C VAL A 207 6.69 2.44 -21.73
N HIS A 208 6.25 3.58 -22.23
CA HIS A 208 5.30 3.63 -23.34
C HIS A 208 5.32 5.00 -24.03
N ASP A 209 5.42 5.01 -25.36
CA ASP A 209 5.30 6.22 -26.18
C ASP A 209 3.88 6.41 -26.72
N GLY A 210 3.46 7.67 -26.91
CA GLY A 210 2.17 8.00 -27.53
C GLY A 210 0.95 7.64 -26.69
N VAL A 211 0.99 7.90 -25.37
CA VAL A 211 -0.15 7.66 -24.48
C VAL A 211 -1.20 8.75 -24.64
N TYR A 212 -2.41 8.35 -25.05
CA TYR A 212 -3.58 9.22 -25.14
C TYR A 212 -4.42 9.16 -23.85
N GLY A 213 -4.62 10.32 -23.22
CA GLY A 213 -5.81 10.67 -22.43
C GLY A 213 -6.14 9.96 -21.10
N LEU A 214 -5.51 8.85 -20.74
CA LEU A 214 -5.98 8.00 -19.63
C LEU A 214 -5.04 7.87 -18.42
N PHE A 215 -3.87 8.51 -18.43
CA PHE A 215 -2.99 8.44 -17.27
C PHE A 215 -3.52 9.30 -16.12
N ASP A 216 -4.22 8.69 -15.17
CA ASP A 216 -4.71 9.30 -13.94
C ASP A 216 -3.97 8.79 -12.68
N GLY A 217 -2.88 8.04 -12.88
CA GLY A 217 -2.02 7.58 -11.80
C GLY A 217 -2.48 6.31 -11.09
N LYS A 218 -3.46 5.59 -11.63
CA LYS A 218 -4.00 4.36 -11.03
C LYS A 218 -3.15 3.16 -11.40
N LEU A 219 -2.60 2.50 -10.38
CA LEU A 219 -1.68 1.37 -10.49
C LEU A 219 -2.01 0.33 -9.42
N ALA A 220 -1.87 -0.94 -9.77
CA ALA A 220 -2.01 -2.05 -8.85
C ALA A 220 -0.84 -3.03 -9.01
N TYR A 221 -0.28 -3.49 -7.90
CA TYR A 221 0.71 -4.55 -7.92
C TYR A 221 0.03 -5.91 -7.77
N TYR A 222 0.22 -6.79 -8.73
CA TYR A 222 -0.40 -8.11 -8.79
C TYR A 222 0.55 -9.12 -9.44
N ASN A 223 0.71 -10.29 -8.84
CA ASN A 223 1.54 -11.39 -9.35
C ASN A 223 2.95 -10.98 -9.82
N GLY A 224 3.63 -10.14 -9.04
CA GLY A 224 5.00 -9.72 -9.37
C GLY A 224 5.12 -8.55 -10.34
N ALA A 225 4.00 -8.04 -10.87
CA ALA A 225 3.99 -6.95 -11.84
C ALA A 225 3.10 -5.78 -11.40
N LEU A 226 3.49 -4.57 -11.78
CA LEU A 226 2.67 -3.37 -11.71
C LEU A 226 1.79 -3.28 -12.95
N PHE A 227 0.49 -3.29 -12.76
CA PHE A 227 -0.52 -3.08 -13.80
C PHE A 227 -0.91 -1.62 -13.88
N LEU A 228 -1.00 -1.12 -15.11
CA LEU A 228 -1.40 0.24 -15.44
C LEU A 228 -2.27 0.24 -16.70
N ALA A 229 -3.21 1.18 -16.81
CA ALA A 229 -3.99 1.35 -18.04
C ALA A 229 -3.34 2.37 -18.97
N THR A 230 -3.30 2.06 -20.26
CA THR A 230 -2.79 2.94 -21.31
C THR A 230 -3.75 2.95 -22.51
N GLY A 231 -3.91 4.11 -23.13
CA GLY A 231 -4.63 4.26 -24.40
C GLY A 231 -3.65 4.10 -25.57
N LYS A 232 -3.90 3.13 -26.45
CA LYS A 232 -3.08 2.91 -27.66
C LYS A 232 -3.89 2.27 -28.78
N GLU A 233 -3.41 2.39 -30.00
CA GLU A 233 -3.66 1.42 -31.05
C GLU A 233 -2.79 0.17 -30.85
N HIS A 234 -3.42 -0.99 -30.60
CA HIS A 234 -2.77 -2.29 -30.51
C HIS A 234 -3.39 -3.24 -31.54
N ALA A 235 -2.58 -3.85 -32.39
CA ALA A 235 -3.03 -4.72 -33.50
C ALA A 235 -4.10 -4.08 -34.40
N GLY A 236 -3.98 -2.77 -34.71
CA GLY A 236 -4.91 -2.03 -35.57
C GLY A 236 -6.22 -1.62 -34.90
N ARG A 237 -6.32 -1.72 -33.56
CA ARG A 237 -7.49 -1.25 -32.79
C ARG A 237 -7.08 -0.22 -31.76
N ALA A 238 -7.61 1.00 -31.90
CA ALA A 238 -7.50 2.02 -30.87
C ALA A 238 -8.40 1.64 -29.68
N GLY A 239 -7.82 1.58 -28.48
CA GLY A 239 -8.51 1.10 -27.29
C GLY A 239 -7.77 1.40 -25.99
N VAL A 240 -8.34 0.92 -24.89
CA VAL A 240 -7.75 0.99 -23.55
C VAL A 240 -7.25 -0.39 -23.18
N PHE A 241 -5.97 -0.48 -22.85
CA PHE A 241 -5.32 -1.74 -22.52
C PHE A 241 -4.67 -1.64 -21.14
N LEU A 242 -4.78 -2.71 -20.35
CA LEU A 242 -3.90 -2.87 -19.20
C LEU A 242 -2.59 -3.47 -19.65
N VAL A 243 -1.49 -2.84 -19.24
CA VAL A 243 -0.12 -3.34 -19.43
C VAL A 243 0.52 -3.62 -18.09
N SER A 244 1.39 -4.63 -18.03
CA SER A 244 2.13 -4.95 -16.82
C SER A 244 3.64 -4.79 -16.99
N LEU A 245 4.27 -4.34 -15.91
CA LEU A 245 5.70 -4.09 -15.79
C LEU A 245 6.23 -4.76 -14.53
N ASP A 246 7.33 -5.50 -14.62
CA ASP A 246 8.07 -5.96 -13.44
C ASP A 246 9.03 -4.85 -12.96
N PRO A 247 8.79 -4.23 -11.79
CA PRO A 247 9.66 -3.16 -11.28
C PRO A 247 11.06 -3.66 -10.86
N PHE A 248 11.29 -4.98 -10.80
CA PHE A 248 12.59 -5.60 -10.53
C PHE A 248 13.34 -6.00 -11.81
N ARG A 249 12.67 -5.96 -12.98
CA ARG A 249 13.23 -6.34 -14.29
C ARG A 249 12.84 -5.32 -15.36
N LEU A 250 13.33 -4.09 -15.21
CA LEU A 250 13.02 -2.95 -16.09
C LEU A 250 13.65 -3.06 -17.50
N ASP A 251 14.56 -4.00 -17.69
CA ASP A 251 15.15 -4.39 -18.97
C ASP A 251 14.19 -5.19 -19.85
N MET A 252 13.13 -5.75 -19.27
CA MET A 252 12.14 -6.52 -20.00
C MET A 252 11.07 -5.59 -20.62
N PRO A 253 10.56 -5.93 -21.82
CA PRO A 253 9.43 -5.19 -22.38
C PRO A 253 8.20 -5.32 -21.50
N LEU A 254 7.24 -4.41 -21.69
CA LEU A 254 5.90 -4.57 -21.14
C LEU A 254 5.34 -5.93 -21.52
N THR A 255 4.88 -6.67 -20.52
CA THR A 255 4.30 -7.99 -20.69
C THR A 255 2.82 -7.90 -20.38
N HIS A 256 1.97 -8.64 -21.06
CA HIS A 256 0.50 -8.64 -20.88
C HIS A 256 -0.19 -7.38 -21.39
N TYR A 257 -1.00 -7.55 -22.43
CA TYR A 257 -1.97 -6.56 -22.89
C TYR A 257 -3.35 -7.16 -22.70
N VAL A 258 -4.13 -6.61 -21.77
CA VAL A 258 -5.52 -7.03 -21.55
C VAL A 258 -6.43 -5.94 -22.07
N ASP A 259 -7.25 -6.26 -23.05
CA ASP A 259 -8.23 -5.33 -23.59
C ASP A 259 -9.27 -4.99 -22.52
N ALA A 260 -9.38 -3.69 -22.23
CA ALA A 260 -10.39 -3.12 -21.33
C ALA A 260 -11.26 -2.09 -22.05
N SER A 261 -11.19 -2.01 -23.39
CA SER A 261 -11.87 -0.99 -24.20
C SER A 261 -13.39 -1.08 -24.12
N THR A 262 -13.94 -2.27 -23.83
CA THR A 262 -15.38 -2.48 -23.61
C THR A 262 -15.84 -1.96 -22.25
N ILE A 263 -14.92 -1.79 -21.30
CA ILE A 263 -15.18 -1.37 -19.92
C ILE A 263 -14.85 0.12 -19.74
N LEU A 264 -13.67 0.51 -20.20
CA LEU A 264 -13.09 1.84 -20.07
C LEU A 264 -13.32 2.65 -21.34
N ILE A 265 -14.44 3.35 -21.38
CA ILE A 265 -14.75 4.28 -22.45
C ILE A 265 -14.11 5.63 -22.10
N ALA A 266 -13.10 6.03 -22.88
CA ALA A 266 -12.37 7.28 -22.66
C ALA A 266 -13.33 8.47 -22.50
N HIS A 267 -13.05 9.34 -21.53
CA HIS A 267 -13.83 10.55 -21.17
C HIS A 267 -15.26 10.32 -20.65
N LYS A 268 -15.77 9.08 -20.58
CA LYS A 268 -17.10 8.76 -20.04
C LYS A 268 -17.08 7.86 -18.81
N THR A 269 -15.92 7.25 -18.52
CA THR A 269 -15.76 6.31 -17.42
C THR A 269 -14.68 6.80 -16.46
N ALA A 270 -15.03 7.00 -15.18
CA ALA A 270 -14.03 7.01 -14.12
C ALA A 270 -13.76 5.57 -13.69
N TRP A 271 -12.52 5.21 -13.40
CA TRP A 271 -12.16 3.82 -13.09
C TRP A 271 -11.12 3.70 -11.98
N ASN A 272 -10.84 2.52 -11.47
CA ASN A 272 -9.65 2.22 -10.66
C ASN A 272 -9.28 0.74 -10.76
N ILE A 273 -7.99 0.43 -10.64
CA ILE A 273 -7.49 -0.95 -10.62
C ILE A 273 -6.98 -1.25 -9.22
N ILE A 274 -7.51 -2.32 -8.60
CA ILE A 274 -7.30 -2.64 -7.19
C ILE A 274 -7.13 -4.16 -7.03
N VAL A 275 -6.38 -4.59 -6.01
CA VAL A 275 -6.28 -6.02 -5.65
C VAL A 275 -7.15 -6.33 -4.43
N SER A 276 -8.10 -7.24 -4.60
CA SER A 276 -8.95 -7.80 -3.54
C SER A 276 -8.96 -9.32 -3.65
N GLN A 277 -8.95 -10.04 -2.52
CA GLN A 277 -8.91 -11.50 -2.45
C GLN A 277 -7.82 -12.17 -3.32
N GLY A 278 -6.66 -11.51 -3.46
CA GLY A 278 -5.57 -12.04 -4.29
C GLY A 278 -5.87 -12.07 -5.79
N ALA A 279 -6.84 -11.27 -6.27
CA ALA A 279 -7.11 -11.09 -7.70
C ALA A 279 -7.14 -9.60 -8.07
N LEU A 280 -6.77 -9.31 -9.31
CA LEU A 280 -6.85 -7.96 -9.86
C LEU A 280 -8.29 -7.64 -10.26
N HIS A 281 -8.78 -6.48 -9.86
CA HIS A 281 -10.11 -5.99 -10.16
C HIS A 281 -10.07 -4.63 -10.83
N LEU A 282 -11.02 -4.39 -11.72
CA LEU A 282 -11.28 -3.10 -12.36
C LEU A 282 -12.65 -2.59 -11.89
N LEU A 283 -12.62 -1.52 -11.10
CA LEU A 283 -13.79 -0.78 -10.63
C LEU A 283 -14.06 0.35 -11.63
N ALA A 284 -15.24 0.41 -12.23
CA ALA A 284 -15.57 1.40 -13.24
C ALA A 284 -16.94 2.03 -13.00
N ILE A 285 -17.00 3.37 -13.07
CA ILE A 285 -18.20 4.18 -13.06
C ILE A 285 -18.36 4.81 -14.43
N LYS A 286 -19.37 4.37 -15.17
CA LYS A 286 -19.80 4.98 -16.43
C LYS A 286 -20.83 6.05 -16.13
N TYR A 287 -20.55 7.27 -16.57
CA TYR A 287 -21.47 8.40 -16.45
C TYR A 287 -22.44 8.46 -17.65
N GLY A 288 -23.59 9.11 -17.46
CA GLY A 288 -24.63 9.28 -18.47
C GLY A 288 -25.94 8.58 -18.10
N THR A 289 -26.75 8.26 -19.10
CA THR A 289 -28.08 7.66 -18.89
C THR A 289 -28.22 6.36 -19.69
N PRO A 290 -28.36 5.18 -19.04
CA PRO A 290 -28.18 4.97 -17.60
C PRO A 290 -26.68 5.01 -17.22
N GLY A 291 -26.36 5.68 -16.12
CA GLY A 291 -25.05 5.55 -15.48
C GLY A 291 -24.93 4.17 -14.84
N CYS A 292 -23.72 3.65 -14.66
CA CYS A 292 -23.54 2.39 -13.95
C CYS A 292 -22.19 2.29 -13.24
N LEU A 293 -22.20 1.61 -12.11
CA LEU A 293 -21.03 1.16 -11.37
C LEU A 293 -20.84 -0.32 -11.65
N THR A 294 -19.64 -0.72 -12.05
CA THR A 294 -19.31 -2.12 -12.36
C THR A 294 -18.00 -2.53 -11.71
N VAL A 295 -17.93 -3.79 -11.29
CA VAL A 295 -16.73 -4.42 -10.76
C VAL A 295 -16.40 -5.62 -11.62
N TRP A 296 -15.20 -5.62 -12.20
CA TRP A 296 -14.70 -6.69 -13.05
C TRP A 296 -13.50 -7.34 -12.39
N ARG A 297 -13.42 -8.67 -12.44
CA ARG A 297 -12.26 -9.44 -11.98
C ARG A 297 -11.49 -9.93 -13.19
N LEU A 298 -10.16 -9.83 -13.13
CA LEU A 298 -9.29 -10.40 -14.14
C LEU A 298 -9.25 -11.93 -13.95
N GLU A 299 -9.52 -12.67 -15.01
CA GLU A 299 -9.46 -14.13 -15.01
C GLU A 299 -8.04 -14.67 -14.89
N GLU A 300 -7.92 -15.90 -14.41
CA GLU A 300 -6.65 -16.62 -14.39
C GLU A 300 -6.03 -16.67 -15.81
N GLY A 301 -4.71 -16.48 -15.86
CA GLY A 301 -3.99 -16.34 -17.13
C GLY A 301 -4.05 -14.93 -17.74
N CYS A 302 -4.72 -13.96 -17.10
CA CYS A 302 -4.71 -12.54 -17.49
C CYS A 302 -5.18 -12.29 -18.94
N LYS A 303 -6.19 -13.01 -19.43
CA LYS A 303 -6.66 -12.90 -20.82
C LYS A 303 -7.98 -12.17 -20.99
N SER A 304 -8.83 -12.16 -19.97
CA SER A 304 -10.19 -11.62 -20.07
C SER A 304 -10.70 -11.13 -18.72
N TRP A 305 -11.72 -10.28 -18.78
CA TRP A 305 -12.42 -9.74 -17.63
C TRP A 305 -13.75 -10.47 -17.42
N ARG A 306 -14.05 -10.83 -16.18
CA ARG A 306 -15.38 -11.29 -15.76
C ARG A 306 -16.06 -10.20 -14.95
N LYS A 307 -17.23 -9.75 -15.39
CA LYS A 307 -18.09 -8.86 -14.60
C LYS A 307 -18.61 -9.61 -13.38
N GLN A 308 -18.35 -9.10 -12.19
CA GLN A 308 -18.85 -9.68 -10.94
C GLN A 308 -20.08 -8.95 -10.41
N TYR A 309 -20.07 -7.62 -10.48
CA TYR A 309 -21.14 -6.79 -9.97
C TYR A 309 -21.47 -5.66 -10.94
N GLU A 310 -22.74 -5.28 -10.99
CA GLU A 310 -23.26 -4.15 -11.77
C GLU A 310 -24.40 -3.49 -10.99
N LEU A 311 -24.29 -2.18 -10.83
CA LEU A 311 -25.30 -1.34 -10.19
C LEU A 311 -25.63 -0.18 -11.13
N LEU A 312 -26.88 -0.10 -11.57
CA LEU A 312 -27.36 1.00 -12.41
C LEU A 312 -27.59 2.25 -11.55
N ALA A 313 -27.25 3.43 -12.07
CA ALA A 313 -27.41 4.73 -11.38
C ALA A 313 -28.86 5.05 -11.01
N ASN A 314 -29.83 4.43 -11.72
CA ASN A 314 -31.26 4.58 -11.45
C ASN A 314 -31.77 3.61 -10.38
N ALA A 315 -30.94 2.64 -9.93
CA ALA A 315 -31.20 1.93 -8.69
C ALA A 315 -31.19 2.96 -7.55
N PRO A 316 -31.96 2.77 -6.47
CA PRO A 316 -32.15 3.78 -5.43
C PRO A 316 -30.87 4.00 -4.60
N ILE A 317 -29.85 4.62 -5.18
CA ILE A 317 -28.93 5.51 -4.47
C ILE A 317 -29.81 6.72 -4.14
N ARG A 318 -30.63 6.58 -3.08
CA ARG A 318 -31.73 7.50 -2.67
C ARG A 318 -31.36 8.95 -2.98
N GLY A 319 -32.28 9.73 -3.56
CA GLY A 319 -32.15 11.10 -4.13
C GLY A 319 -31.50 12.21 -3.28
N LYS A 320 -30.38 11.90 -2.64
CA LYS A 320 -29.52 12.71 -1.79
C LYS A 320 -28.12 12.84 -2.39
N PHE A 321 -27.74 11.97 -3.33
CA PHE A 321 -26.44 11.98 -4.02
C PHE A 321 -26.65 12.02 -5.53
N GLU A 322 -25.83 12.80 -6.22
CA GLU A 322 -25.80 12.83 -7.69
C GLU A 322 -24.75 11.83 -8.19
N PHE A 323 -25.16 10.90 -9.05
CA PHE A 323 -24.31 9.76 -9.44
C PHE A 323 -23.01 10.17 -10.15
N ASP A 324 -23.06 11.25 -10.92
CA ASP A 324 -21.93 11.84 -11.63
C ASP A 324 -20.87 12.48 -10.73
N LYS A 325 -21.18 12.67 -9.44
CA LYS A 325 -20.24 13.15 -8.42
C LYS A 325 -19.46 12.05 -7.72
N PHE A 326 -19.75 10.77 -8.01
CA PHE A 326 -18.98 9.64 -7.49
C PHE A 326 -17.76 9.33 -8.34
N PHE A 327 -16.66 9.00 -7.67
CA PHE A 327 -15.42 8.52 -8.27
C PHE A 327 -15.02 7.18 -7.64
N PRO A 328 -14.43 6.26 -8.42
CA PRO A 328 -13.96 4.97 -7.91
C PRO A 328 -12.87 5.15 -6.85
N GLY A 329 -13.16 4.68 -5.64
CA GLY A 329 -12.19 4.61 -4.55
C GLY A 329 -11.51 3.25 -4.52
N TYR A 330 -11.98 2.36 -3.65
CA TYR A 330 -11.33 1.08 -3.34
C TYR A 330 -12.32 -0.08 -3.22
N LEU A 331 -11.79 -1.30 -3.17
CA LEU A 331 -12.53 -2.50 -2.79
C LEU A 331 -12.10 -2.93 -1.39
N HIS A 332 -13.02 -3.46 -0.59
CA HIS A 332 -12.63 -4.09 0.65
C HIS A 332 -11.67 -5.27 0.35
N PRO A 333 -10.55 -5.39 1.08
CA PRO A 333 -9.49 -6.35 0.77
C PRO A 333 -9.90 -7.82 0.66
N ASP A 334 -10.90 -8.21 1.44
CA ASP A 334 -11.33 -9.60 1.58
C ASP A 334 -12.81 -9.79 1.19
N LYS A 335 -13.52 -8.71 0.82
CA LYS A 335 -14.96 -8.70 0.51
C LYS A 335 -15.22 -7.79 -0.71
N PRO A 336 -14.93 -8.24 -1.94
CA PRO A 336 -15.02 -7.39 -3.13
C PRO A 336 -16.42 -6.85 -3.42
N GLU A 337 -17.46 -7.39 -2.78
CA GLU A 337 -18.81 -6.85 -2.75
C GLU A 337 -18.91 -5.52 -2.00
N ILE A 338 -18.01 -5.24 -1.05
CA ILE A 338 -17.96 -3.95 -0.35
C ILE A 338 -17.02 -3.01 -1.11
N VAL A 339 -17.58 -1.93 -1.66
CA VAL A 339 -16.84 -0.93 -2.42
C VAL A 339 -16.85 0.41 -1.71
N PHE A 340 -15.74 1.13 -1.79
CA PHE A 340 -15.58 2.48 -1.25
C PHE A 340 -15.54 3.45 -2.43
N LEU A 341 -16.47 4.41 -2.48
CA LEU A 341 -16.51 5.44 -3.51
C LEU A 341 -16.25 6.81 -2.89
N GLU A 342 -15.57 7.65 -3.65
CA GLU A 342 -15.33 9.05 -3.30
C GLU A 342 -16.51 9.88 -3.83
N TYR A 343 -17.18 10.64 -2.98
CA TYR A 343 -18.22 11.59 -3.37
C TYR A 343 -17.70 13.01 -3.24
N ARG A 344 -17.78 13.81 -4.32
CA ARG A 344 -17.34 15.21 -4.33
C ARG A 344 -18.52 16.16 -4.46
N ASP A 345 -18.87 16.81 -3.36
CA ASP A 345 -19.87 17.88 -3.32
C ASP A 345 -19.18 19.25 -3.50
N PRO A 346 -19.58 20.08 -4.48
CA PRO A 346 -19.08 21.45 -4.62
C PRO A 346 -19.21 22.31 -3.36
N ARG A 347 -20.19 22.02 -2.49
CA ARG A 347 -20.40 22.74 -1.22
C ARG A 347 -19.57 22.16 -0.06
N GLU A 348 -18.80 21.10 -0.32
CA GLU A 348 -18.00 20.34 0.64
C GLU A 348 -18.77 19.66 1.79
N GLU A 349 -20.03 20.02 2.06
CA GLU A 349 -20.86 19.51 3.17
C GLU A 349 -20.96 17.98 3.24
N ARG A 350 -21.05 17.33 2.08
CA ARG A 350 -21.21 15.87 1.96
C ARG A 350 -20.00 15.19 1.34
N SER A 351 -18.90 15.93 1.16
CA SER A 351 -17.75 15.35 0.48
C SER A 351 -17.03 14.37 1.38
N GLY A 352 -16.87 13.14 0.90
CA GLY A 352 -16.34 12.06 1.71
C GLY A 352 -16.26 10.74 0.96
N ILE A 353 -15.83 9.72 1.68
CA ILE A 353 -15.78 8.34 1.26
C ILE A 353 -17.02 7.65 1.82
N TYR A 354 -17.69 6.92 0.95
CA TYR A 354 -18.87 6.13 1.28
C TYR A 354 -18.61 4.67 0.96
N SER A 355 -18.99 3.77 1.86
CA SER A 355 -18.98 2.33 1.62
C SER A 355 -20.35 1.87 1.12
N PHE A 356 -20.30 0.88 0.23
CA PHE A 356 -21.45 0.32 -0.47
C PHE A 356 -21.32 -1.20 -0.47
N ASP A 357 -22.34 -1.90 0.01
CA ASP A 357 -22.43 -3.36 -0.14
C ASP A 357 -23.23 -3.72 -1.40
N LEU A 358 -22.52 -4.12 -2.45
CA LEU A 358 -23.10 -4.50 -3.74
C LEU A 358 -23.96 -5.77 -3.65
N SER A 359 -23.80 -6.60 -2.62
CA SER A 359 -24.61 -7.81 -2.44
C SER A 359 -26.00 -7.53 -1.87
N ARG A 360 -26.17 -6.41 -1.16
CA ARG A 360 -27.41 -6.04 -0.44
C ARG A 360 -28.24 -4.97 -1.15
N MET A 361 -27.67 -4.30 -2.15
CA MET A 361 -28.31 -3.13 -2.78
C MET A 361 -29.51 -3.42 -3.70
N ALA A 362 -29.97 -4.66 -3.82
CA ALA A 362 -31.31 -4.95 -4.36
C ALA A 362 -32.43 -4.32 -3.49
N GLY A 363 -32.15 -3.96 -2.23
CA GLY A 363 -33.10 -3.35 -1.28
C GLY A 363 -32.93 -1.85 -0.96
N GLY A 364 -31.87 -1.18 -1.43
CA GLY A 364 -31.73 0.28 -1.36
C GLY A 364 -31.43 0.93 0.01
N GLU A 365 -30.80 0.24 0.96
CA GLU A 365 -30.59 0.78 2.33
C GLU A 365 -29.12 0.96 2.80
N ASP A 366 -28.11 0.34 2.19
CA ASP A 366 -26.77 0.23 2.80
C ASP A 366 -25.70 1.16 2.17
N ILE A 367 -25.87 2.48 2.33
CA ILE A 367 -24.77 3.45 2.10
C ILE A 367 -24.30 3.97 3.45
N GLU A 368 -23.05 3.69 3.78
CA GLU A 368 -22.45 4.14 5.04
C GLU A 368 -21.38 5.20 4.78
N PHE A 369 -21.38 6.25 5.60
CA PHE A 369 -20.31 7.24 5.58
C PHE A 369 -19.08 6.64 6.25
N PHE A 370 -17.97 6.58 5.52
CA PHE A 370 -16.72 6.01 6.01
C PHE A 370 -15.76 7.10 6.54
N ALA A 371 -15.55 8.18 5.78
CA ALA A 371 -14.63 9.26 6.17
C ALA A 371 -14.93 10.57 5.41
N GLY A 372 -14.74 11.72 6.05
CA GLY A 372 -14.95 13.05 5.44
C GLY A 372 -13.69 13.66 4.85
N PHE A 373 -13.83 14.69 4.00
CA PHE A 373 -12.69 15.45 3.48
C PHE A 373 -12.28 16.64 4.36
N ARG A 374 -10.97 16.95 4.40
CA ARG A 374 -10.47 18.26 4.85
C ARG A 374 -10.07 19.12 3.65
N ARG A 375 -10.38 20.42 3.74
CA ARG A 375 -10.02 21.44 2.74
C ARG A 375 -8.54 21.37 2.36
N GLY A 376 -8.27 21.36 1.06
CA GLY A 376 -6.93 21.50 0.51
C GLY A 376 -6.11 20.20 0.38
N ILE A 377 -6.69 19.03 0.65
CA ILE A 377 -6.03 17.74 0.41
C ILE A 377 -6.66 17.06 -0.81
N PRO A 378 -5.89 16.71 -1.84
CA PRO A 378 -6.43 16.51 -3.18
C PRO A 378 -6.48 15.04 -3.60
N ARG A 379 -5.93 14.15 -2.77
CA ARG A 379 -5.72 12.74 -3.09
C ARG A 379 -5.89 11.92 -1.82
N TRP A 380 -6.93 11.09 -1.85
CA TRP A 380 -7.21 10.10 -0.83
C TRP A 380 -6.65 8.76 -1.26
N LYS A 381 -5.94 8.10 -0.35
CA LYS A 381 -5.46 6.75 -0.55
C LYS A 381 -5.87 5.90 0.64
N MET A 382 -6.54 4.80 0.36
CA MET A 382 -6.81 3.81 1.37
C MET A 382 -5.54 2.99 1.53
N VAL A 383 -4.91 3.15 2.68
CA VAL A 383 -3.75 2.34 3.06
C VAL A 383 -4.28 0.97 3.46
N LYS A 384 -3.98 -0.05 2.66
CA LYS A 384 -4.24 -1.44 3.02
C LYS A 384 -3.08 -1.88 3.89
N SER A 385 -3.17 -1.62 5.18
CA SER A 385 -2.24 -2.24 6.13
C SER A 385 -2.89 -3.51 6.65
N ARG A 386 -2.38 -4.69 6.27
CA ARG A 386 -2.62 -5.87 7.12
C ARG A 386 -1.86 -5.59 8.42
N VAL A 387 -2.50 -5.73 9.59
CA VAL A 387 -1.73 -5.72 10.84
C VAL A 387 -0.72 -6.85 10.71
N PRO A 388 0.58 -6.54 10.58
CA PRO A 388 1.55 -7.58 10.40
C PRO A 388 1.59 -8.33 11.73
N CYS A 389 1.37 -9.62 11.67
CA CYS A 389 1.51 -10.50 12.83
C CYS A 389 2.95 -10.50 13.35
N TRP A 390 3.92 -10.03 12.54
CA TRP A 390 5.19 -9.49 12.99
C TRP A 390 5.65 -8.34 12.08
N PRO A 391 5.98 -7.13 12.60
CA PRO A 391 6.30 -5.99 11.75
C PRO A 391 7.55 -6.19 10.89
N THR A 392 7.47 -5.80 9.62
CA THR A 392 8.57 -5.73 8.67
C THR A 392 9.61 -4.72 9.18
N GLN A 393 10.80 -5.22 9.53
CA GLN A 393 11.92 -4.36 9.94
C GLN A 393 12.37 -3.51 8.75
N ILE A 394 12.62 -2.23 8.98
CA ILE A 394 13.26 -1.36 7.99
C ILE A 394 14.78 -1.52 8.12
N PRO A 395 15.53 -1.70 7.00
CA PRO A 395 16.99 -1.74 7.05
C PRO A 395 17.54 -0.54 7.79
N ARG A 396 18.56 -0.75 8.62
CA ARG A 396 19.08 0.34 9.45
C ARG A 396 19.79 1.37 8.57
N TYR A 397 19.80 2.64 9.00
CA TYR A 397 20.54 3.67 8.28
C TYR A 397 22.01 3.29 8.13
N GLU A 398 22.64 2.68 9.14
CA GLU A 398 24.03 2.25 9.07
C GLU A 398 24.29 1.21 7.97
N GLU A 399 23.31 0.38 7.64
CA GLU A 399 23.39 -0.59 6.52
C GLU A 399 23.29 0.10 5.16
N LEU A 400 22.76 1.32 5.13
CA LEU A 400 22.53 2.10 3.92
C LEU A 400 23.44 3.34 3.83
N ARG A 401 24.23 3.64 4.88
CA ARG A 401 24.95 4.92 5.06
C ARG A 401 25.95 5.21 3.95
N ASP A 402 26.63 4.18 3.45
CA ASP A 402 27.61 4.31 2.36
C ASP A 402 26.95 4.53 0.99
N MET A 403 25.62 4.38 0.91
CA MET A 403 24.82 4.57 -0.31
C MET A 403 24.22 5.98 -0.38
N TYR A 404 24.41 6.82 0.64
CA TYR A 404 23.99 8.22 0.65
C TYR A 404 25.18 9.15 0.37
N ASP A 405 24.98 10.14 -0.49
CA ASP A 405 25.94 11.20 -0.80
C ASP A 405 26.06 12.27 0.32
N GLY A 406 25.52 11.99 1.52
CA GLY A 406 25.44 12.92 2.63
C GLY A 406 24.27 13.91 2.56
N SER A 407 23.51 13.96 1.46
CA SER A 407 22.25 14.68 1.43
C SER A 407 21.26 13.98 2.38
N TYR A 408 20.80 14.69 3.41
CA TYR A 408 19.86 14.22 4.45
C TYR A 408 20.44 13.45 5.66
N SER A 409 21.67 13.73 6.07
CA SER A 409 22.21 13.31 7.38
C SER A 409 21.35 13.71 8.60
N CYS A 410 20.43 14.67 8.45
CA CYS A 410 19.46 15.09 9.46
C CYS A 410 18.25 14.14 9.63
N TRP A 411 18.02 13.20 8.70
CA TRP A 411 16.93 12.21 8.78
C TRP A 411 17.36 10.86 9.34
N VAL A 412 18.62 10.79 9.79
CA VAL A 412 19.20 9.61 10.45
C VAL A 412 18.44 9.34 11.74
N GLN A 413 17.93 8.12 11.88
CA GLN A 413 17.25 7.71 13.10
C GLN A 413 18.26 7.67 14.25
N ASN A 414 18.21 8.67 15.15
CA ASN A 414 19.01 8.66 16.37
C ASN A 414 18.48 7.56 17.31
N ASN A 415 19.34 6.58 17.63
CA ASN A 415 19.02 5.43 18.47
C ASN A 415 18.73 5.77 19.95
N GLU A 416 18.85 7.04 20.37
CA GLU A 416 18.83 7.41 21.79
C GLU A 416 17.45 7.79 22.34
N ALA A 417 16.39 7.83 21.54
CA ALA A 417 15.08 8.24 22.04
C ALA A 417 13.91 7.48 21.39
N THR A 418 13.63 6.25 21.84
CA THR A 418 12.26 5.68 21.70
C THR A 418 11.95 4.52 22.65
N THR A 419 12.28 4.65 23.93
CA THR A 419 11.56 3.95 25.01
C THR A 419 10.44 4.83 25.54
N LEU A 420 9.48 5.20 24.68
CA LEU A 420 8.19 5.75 25.12
C LEU A 420 7.06 4.95 24.47
N SER A 421 6.55 4.03 25.28
CA SER A 421 5.32 3.29 25.06
C SER A 421 4.14 4.26 24.97
N ILE A 422 3.72 4.59 23.76
CA ILE A 422 2.45 5.26 23.50
C ILE A 422 1.67 4.37 22.53
N PHE A 423 1.23 3.21 23.02
CA PHE A 423 0.02 2.58 22.49
C PHE A 423 -1.17 3.13 23.27
N GLY A 424 -1.36 4.45 23.21
CA GLY A 424 -2.52 5.15 23.71
C GLY A 424 -3.48 5.43 22.57
N ASN A 425 -4.60 4.71 22.57
CA ASN A 425 -5.92 5.15 22.11
C ASN A 425 -6.26 5.43 20.62
N CYS A 426 -5.38 5.20 19.64
CA CYS A 426 -5.77 5.46 18.22
C CYS A 426 -6.12 4.23 17.36
N PHE A 427 -6.14 3.01 17.90
CA PHE A 427 -6.32 1.79 17.09
C PHE A 427 -7.44 0.84 17.57
N CYS A 428 -8.36 1.34 18.38
CA CYS A 428 -9.58 0.60 18.74
C CYS A 428 -10.80 1.47 18.48
N SER A 429 -11.39 1.28 17.31
CA SER A 429 -12.84 1.36 17.06
C SER A 429 -13.12 0.63 15.77
#